data_AF-A0A0C9Z8U0-F1
#
_entry.id   AF-A0A0C9Z8U0-F1
#
_cell.length_a   1.000
_cell.length_b   1.000
_cell.length_c   1.000
_cell.angle_alpha   90.00
_cell.angle_beta   90.00
_cell.angle_gamma   90.00
#
_symmetry.space_group_name_H-M   'P 1'
#
loop_
_entity.id
_entity.type
_entity.pdbx_description
1 polymer ?
#
loop_
_entity_poly.entity_id
_entity_poly.type
_entity_poly.pdbx_seq_one_letter_code
_entity_poly.pdbx_strand_id
1 'polypeptide(L)'
;SGQRLAVFTDSLDSVAIFNSLAAGAGYNDLLGFIVDLVLATSIDFRVFHISGDKNTVADHLSRNRGLEALTCVPNLRILPFKPP
;
A
#
# COMPACT_ATOMS: atom_id res chain seq x y z
N SER A 1 -9.30 0.43 -22.71
CA SER A 1 -8.08 0.24 -21.92
C SER A 1 -8.46 0.13 -20.46
N GLY A 2 -7.98 -0.89 -19.72
CA GLY A 2 -8.24 -1.00 -18.28
C GLY A 2 -7.50 0.08 -17.49
N GLN A 3 -8.03 0.44 -16.32
CA GLN A 3 -7.33 1.27 -15.35
C GLN A 3 -6.15 0.46 -14.79
N ARG A 4 -4.98 1.09 -14.63
CA ARG A 4 -3.77 0.45 -14.09
C ARG A 4 -3.44 1.05 -12.73
N LEU A 5 -3.21 0.20 -11.75
CA LEU A 5 -2.82 0.60 -10.40
C LEU A 5 -1.50 -0.08 -10.03
N ALA A 6 -0.46 0.73 -9.80
CA ALA A 6 0.81 0.28 -9.26
C ALA A 6 0.91 0.67 -7.79
N VAL A 7 1.17 -0.29 -6.91
CA VAL A 7 1.46 -0.08 -5.50
C VAL A 7 2.94 -0.32 -5.27
N PHE A 8 3.63 0.66 -4.69
CA PHE A 8 5.02 0.56 -4.31
C PHE A 8 5.12 0.38 -2.79
N THR A 9 5.94 -0.55 -2.34
CA THR A 9 6.14 -0.87 -0.91
C THR A 9 7.55 -1.37 -0.67
N ASP A 10 8.08 -1.16 0.53
CA ASP A 10 9.33 -1.77 0.99
C ASP A 10 9.12 -3.11 1.73
N SER A 11 7.86 -3.53 1.90
CA SER A 11 7.51 -4.83 2.48
C SER A 11 7.68 -5.96 1.45
N LEU A 12 8.74 -6.75 1.61
CA LEU A 12 8.94 -7.98 0.83
C LEU A 12 7.80 -8.98 1.01
N ASP A 13 7.22 -9.06 2.22
CA ASP A 13 6.08 -9.93 2.50
C ASP A 13 4.86 -9.55 1.64
N SER A 14 4.55 -8.25 1.55
CA SER A 14 3.44 -7.76 0.72
C SER A 14 3.66 -8.07 -0.75
N VAL A 15 4.89 -7.84 -1.25
CA VAL A 15 5.26 -8.14 -2.64
C VAL A 15 5.12 -9.64 -2.92
N ALA A 16 5.58 -10.50 -2.00
CA ALA A 16 5.47 -11.94 -2.13
C ALA A 16 4.01 -12.41 -2.16
N ILE A 17 3.16 -11.90 -1.25
CA ILE A 17 1.75 -12.25 -1.18
C ILE A 17 1.02 -11.93 -2.49
N PHE A 18 1.17 -10.71 -3.01
CA PHE A 18 0.43 -10.29 -4.19
C PHE A 18 0.99 -10.81 -5.51
N ASN A 19 2.29 -11.12 -5.57
CA ASN A 19 2.87 -11.74 -6.78
C ASN A 19 2.65 -13.26 -6.84
N SER A 20 2.49 -13.93 -5.70
CA SER A 20 2.19 -15.37 -5.65
C SER A 20 0.70 -15.68 -5.54
N LEU A 21 -0.12 -14.70 -5.16
CA LEU A 21 -1.51 -14.88 -4.74
C LEU A 21 -1.66 -15.93 -3.62
N ALA A 22 -0.67 -16.00 -2.74
CA ALA A 22 -0.67 -16.88 -1.59
C ALA A 22 -0.31 -16.08 -0.33
N ALA A 23 -1.13 -16.18 0.70
CA ALA A 23 -0.89 -15.48 1.96
C ALA A 23 -0.57 -16.46 3.09
N GLY A 24 0.18 -15.97 4.08
CA GLY A 24 0.38 -16.69 5.34
C GLY A 24 -0.91 -16.81 6.14
N ALA A 25 -0.89 -17.65 7.18
CA ALA A 25 -2.02 -17.80 8.09
C ALA A 25 -2.46 -16.44 8.66
N GLY A 26 -3.76 -16.14 8.59
CA GLY A 26 -4.35 -14.89 9.07
C GLY A 26 -4.57 -13.80 8.01
N TYR A 27 -4.03 -13.97 6.78
CA TYR A 27 -4.14 -12.96 5.71
C TYR A 27 -4.96 -13.41 4.49
N ASN A 28 -5.41 -14.66 4.44
CA ASN A 28 -6.15 -15.19 3.29
C ASN A 28 -7.45 -14.43 3.01
N ASP A 29 -8.20 -14.08 4.06
CA ASP A 29 -9.46 -13.33 3.90
C ASP A 29 -9.21 -11.93 3.33
N LEU A 30 -8.13 -11.27 3.76
CA LEU A 30 -7.71 -9.98 3.24
C LEU A 30 -7.28 -10.10 1.77
N LEU A 31 -6.48 -11.11 1.43
CA LEU A 31 -6.07 -11.35 0.05
C LEU A 31 -7.28 -11.61 -0.84
N GLY A 32 -8.22 -12.46 -0.39
CA GLY A 32 -9.46 -12.75 -1.10
C GLY A 32 -10.27 -11.48 -1.37
N PHE A 33 -10.46 -10.64 -0.34
CA PHE A 33 -11.14 -9.36 -0.49
C PHE A 33 -10.49 -8.45 -1.54
N ILE A 34 -9.15 -8.34 -1.55
CA ILE A 34 -8.44 -7.55 -2.56
C ILE A 34 -8.61 -8.15 -3.95
N VAL A 35 -8.52 -9.47 -4.10
CA VAL A 35 -8.72 -10.16 -5.39
C VAL A 35 -10.13 -9.90 -5.93
N ASP A 36 -11.16 -10.01 -5.09
CA ASP A 36 -12.54 -9.72 -5.47
C ASP A 36 -12.71 -8.27 -5.93
N LEU A 37 -12.07 -7.32 -5.25
CA LEU A 37 -12.09 -5.90 -5.64
C LEU A 37 -11.40 -5.67 -6.99
N VAL A 38 -10.25 -6.31 -7.23
CA VAL A 38 -9.52 -6.21 -8.51
C VAL A 38 -10.37 -6.75 -9.66
N LEU A 39 -11.04 -7.89 -9.46
CA LEU A 39 -11.94 -8.48 -10.46
C LEU A 39 -13.16 -7.59 -10.72
N ALA A 40 -13.81 -7.10 -9.66
CA ALA A 40 -15.01 -6.26 -9.76
C ALA A 40 -14.74 -4.92 -10.45
N THR A 41 -13.53 -4.36 -10.26
CA THR A 41 -13.13 -3.07 -10.86
C THR A 41 -12.45 -3.22 -12.22
N SER A 42 -12.05 -4.44 -12.60
CA SER A 42 -11.27 -4.70 -13.82
C SER A 42 -9.98 -3.86 -13.89
N ILE A 43 -9.34 -3.63 -12.74
CA ILE A 43 -8.07 -2.91 -12.64
C ILE A 43 -6.90 -3.88 -12.89
N ASP A 44 -5.91 -3.45 -13.67
CA ASP A 44 -4.60 -4.11 -13.75
C ASP A 44 -3.77 -3.67 -12.54
N PHE A 45 -3.78 -4.52 -11.50
CA PHE A 45 -3.16 -4.27 -10.21
C PHE A 45 -1.78 -4.93 -10.11
N ARG A 46 -0.76 -4.18 -9.69
CA ARG A 46 0.60 -4.70 -9.50
C ARG A 46 1.27 -4.12 -8.26
N VAL A 47 2.03 -4.95 -7.56
CA VAL A 47 2.81 -4.55 -6.37
C VAL A 47 4.30 -4.67 -6.66
N PHE A 48 5.04 -3.60 -6.38
CA PHE A 48 6.48 -3.50 -6.64
C PHE A 48 7.25 -3.19 -5.37
N HIS A 49 8.38 -3.87 -5.21
CA HIS A 49 9.33 -3.56 -4.16
C HIS A 49 10.07 -2.25 -4.46
N ILE A 50 10.19 -1.38 -3.46
CA ILE A 50 11.09 -0.23 -3.44
C ILE A 50 11.96 -0.30 -2.19
N SER A 51 13.13 0.34 -2.22
CA SER A 51 13.97 0.47 -1.04
C SER A 51 13.32 1.38 0.02
N GLY A 52 13.51 1.08 1.31
CA GLY A 52 12.84 1.80 2.41
C GLY A 52 13.14 3.30 2.45
N ASP A 53 14.32 3.74 1.98
CA ASP A 53 14.66 5.16 1.81
C ASP A 53 13.69 5.89 0.85
N LYS A 54 13.10 5.17 -0.11
CA LYS A 54 12.08 5.68 -1.03
C LYS A 54 10.65 5.57 -0.47
N ASN A 55 10.43 4.83 0.62
CA ASN A 55 9.13 4.65 1.27
C ASN A 55 8.97 5.48 2.56
N THR A 56 9.94 6.35 2.86
CA THR A 56 10.06 7.12 4.11
C THR A 56 8.81 7.88 4.53
N VAL A 57 8.12 8.52 3.59
CA VAL A 57 6.86 9.23 3.90
C VAL A 57 5.78 8.26 4.38
N ALA A 58 5.58 7.14 3.68
CA ALA A 58 4.58 6.14 4.06
C ALA A 58 4.92 5.48 5.41
N ASP A 59 6.21 5.24 5.66
CA ASP A 59 6.72 4.74 6.92
C ASP A 59 6.44 5.65 8.11
N HIS A 60 6.63 6.95 7.93
CA HIS A 60 6.31 7.93 8.96
C HIS A 60 4.79 8.00 9.20
N LEU A 61 3.99 8.05 8.13
CA LEU A 61 2.54 8.12 8.25
C LEU A 61 1.94 6.88 8.90
N SER A 62 2.41 5.68 8.56
CA SER A 62 1.92 4.41 9.15
C SER A 62 2.19 4.28 10.65
N ARG A 63 3.15 5.07 11.18
CA ARG A 63 3.52 5.12 12.60
C ARG A 63 3.00 6.36 13.32
N ASN A 64 2.07 7.10 12.70
CA ASN A 64 1.51 8.35 13.22
C ASN A 64 2.58 9.44 13.48
N ARG A 65 3.64 9.46 12.67
CA ARG A 65 4.78 10.39 12.75
C ARG A 65 4.67 11.50 11.69
N GLY A 66 3.59 12.28 11.77
CA GLY A 66 3.26 13.27 10.75
C GLY A 66 4.27 14.41 10.61
N LEU A 67 4.94 14.80 11.71
CA LEU A 67 5.96 15.84 11.69
C LEU A 67 7.19 15.37 10.90
N GLU A 68 7.62 14.13 11.09
CA GLU A 68 8.72 13.53 10.32
C GLU A 68 8.35 13.32 8.85
N ALA A 69 7.10 13.00 8.53
CA ALA A 69 6.65 12.97 7.13
C ALA A 69 6.73 14.37 6.46
N LEU A 70 6.46 15.43 7.22
CA LEU A 70 6.59 16.83 6.75
C LEU A 70 8.05 17.25 6.56
N THR A 71 9.01 16.68 7.30
CA THR A 71 10.44 16.96 7.03
C THR A 71 10.90 16.33 5.72
N CYS A 72 10.34 15.17 5.34
CA CYS A 72 10.60 14.54 4.04
C CYS A 72 9.97 15.32 2.88
N VAL A 73 8.73 15.80 3.05
CA VAL A 73 7.97 16.53 2.03
C VAL A 73 7.28 17.74 2.67
N PRO A 74 7.90 18.94 2.67
CA PRO A 74 7.40 20.11 3.41
C PRO A 74 6.01 20.59 3.00
N ASN A 75 5.58 20.30 1.77
CA ASN A 75 4.26 20.65 1.25
C ASN A 75 3.24 19.51 1.35
N LEU A 76 3.55 18.42 2.07
CA LEU A 76 2.61 17.33 2.33
C LEU A 76 1.39 17.85 3.12
N ARG A 77 0.20 17.50 2.66
CA ARG A 77 -1.05 17.83 3.36
C ARG A 77 -1.55 16.60 4.12
N ILE A 78 -1.41 16.61 5.44
CA ILE A 78 -1.94 15.56 6.31
C ILE A 78 -3.28 16.04 6.85
N LEU A 79 -4.35 15.32 6.53
CA LEU A 79 -5.70 15.62 7.01
C LEU A 79 -6.01 14.76 8.24
N PRO A 80 -6.71 15.29 9.26
CA PRO A 80 -7.16 14.47 10.37
C PRO A 80 -8.16 13.42 9.87
N PHE A 81 -8.04 12.19 10.36
CA PHE A 81 -9.05 11.17 10.12
C PHE A 81 -10.37 11.60 10.76
N LYS A 82 -11.43 11.66 9.96
CA LYS A 82 -12.79 11.92 10.43
C LYS A 82 -13.65 10.69 10.07
N PRO A 83 -14.03 9.86 11.04
CA PRO A 83 -14.93 8.74 10.76
C PRO A 83 -16.31 9.27 10.30
N PRO A 84 -17.04 8.47 9.49
CA PRO A 84 -18.40 8.79 9.05
C PRO A 84 -19.39 8.85 10.23
#